data_AF-A0A6M3ZYW7-F1
#
_entry.id   AF-A0A6M3ZYW7-F1
#
_cell.length_a   1.000
_cell.length_b   1.000
_cell.length_c   1.000
_cell.angle_alpha   90.00
_cell.angle_beta   90.00
_cell.angle_gamma   90.00
#
_symmetry.space_group_name_H-M   'P 1'
#
loop_
_entity.id
_entity.type
_entity.pdbx_description
1 polymer ?
#
loop_
_entity_poly.entity_id
_entity_poly.type
_entity_poly.pdbx_seq_one_letter_code
_entity_poly.pdbx_strand_id
1 'polypeptide(L)'
;MKKTPFVAHLLAASFLIAATVPTVQAADAPSAQKAGAYIDDSVITAKVKAALLEDKQVSAMKIKVITKDGVVTLKGSVPSTELGQHALQLVAGVEGVRDVKSELTVKAG
;
A
#
# COMPACT_ATOMS: atom_id res chain seq x y z
N MET A 1 -31.71 -33.37 50.94
CA MET A 1 -33.16 -33.54 51.21
C MET A 1 -33.73 -32.23 51.73
N LYS A 2 -34.82 -31.76 51.10
CA LYS A 2 -35.91 -30.94 51.66
C LYS A 2 -35.77 -29.40 51.61
N LYS A 3 -36.51 -28.86 50.63
CA LYS A 3 -37.52 -27.79 50.76
C LYS A 3 -37.10 -26.35 50.41
N THR A 4 -37.45 -25.93 49.20
CA THR A 4 -38.06 -24.60 48.92
C THR A 4 -39.33 -24.45 49.77
N PRO A 5 -39.95 -23.27 50.02
CA PRO A 5 -40.15 -22.14 49.08
C PRO A 5 -40.36 -20.74 49.74
N PHE A 6 -40.89 -19.79 48.94
CA PHE A 6 -41.82 -18.71 49.34
C PHE A 6 -41.29 -17.25 49.52
N VAL A 7 -41.56 -16.44 48.49
CA VAL A 7 -42.30 -15.15 48.51
C VAL A 7 -41.79 -14.05 49.46
N ALA A 8 -41.47 -12.87 48.90
CA ALA A 8 -42.21 -11.62 49.19
C ALA A 8 -41.66 -10.39 48.46
N HIS A 9 -42.55 -9.77 47.68
CA HIS A 9 -42.82 -8.34 47.55
C HIS A 9 -41.66 -7.34 47.30
N LEU A 10 -41.61 -6.73 46.11
CA LEU A 10 -42.35 -5.49 45.75
C LEU A 10 -41.62 -4.24 46.26
N LEU A 11 -40.73 -3.70 45.44
CA LEU A 11 -40.48 -2.25 45.38
C LEU A 11 -39.80 -1.91 44.07
N ALA A 12 -40.48 -1.06 43.31
CA ALA A 12 -40.08 -0.56 42.02
C ALA A 12 -38.72 0.14 42.10
N ALA A 13 -37.80 -0.24 41.22
CA ALA A 13 -36.69 0.60 40.82
C ALA A 13 -36.63 0.55 39.28
N SER A 14 -37.04 1.66 38.70
CA SER A 14 -37.13 1.96 37.28
C SER A 14 -35.85 1.53 36.56
N PHE A 15 -35.93 0.45 35.79
CA PHE A 15 -34.84 0.06 34.90
C PHE A 15 -34.86 1.03 33.72
N LEU A 16 -33.96 2.01 33.76
CA LEU A 16 -33.65 2.88 32.65
C LEU A 16 -33.42 2.02 31.40
N ILE A 17 -34.27 2.21 30.40
CA ILE A 17 -34.09 1.69 29.06
C ILE A 17 -32.83 2.38 28.51
N ALA A 18 -31.69 1.72 28.65
CA ALA A 18 -30.45 2.15 28.01
C ALA A 18 -30.66 2.04 26.49
N ALA A 19 -30.75 3.20 25.84
CA ALA A 19 -30.88 3.33 24.41
C ALA A 19 -29.77 2.53 23.71
N THR A 20 -30.16 1.47 23.00
CA THR A 20 -29.30 0.84 22.00
C THR A 20 -29.24 1.79 20.81
N VAL A 21 -28.31 2.76 20.87
CA VAL A 21 -27.88 3.51 19.70
C VAL A 21 -27.28 2.48 18.75
N PRO A 22 -27.77 2.31 17.51
CA PRO A 22 -27.02 1.55 16.54
C PRO A 22 -25.72 2.31 16.34
N THR A 23 -24.61 1.72 16.77
CA THR A 23 -23.29 2.18 16.35
C THR A 23 -23.30 2.13 14.84
N VAL A 24 -23.40 3.30 14.20
CA VAL A 24 -23.13 3.45 12.77
C VAL A 24 -21.66 3.07 12.65
N GLN A 25 -21.41 1.81 12.29
CA GLN A 25 -20.10 1.32 11.94
C GLN A 25 -19.68 2.17 10.74
N ALA A 26 -18.82 3.17 10.98
CA ALA A 26 -18.14 3.89 9.93
C ALA A 26 -17.15 2.91 9.27
N ALA A 27 -17.71 2.00 8.48
CA ALA A 27 -16.98 1.38 7.40
C ALA A 27 -16.61 2.48 6.41
N ASP A 28 -15.36 2.41 5.96
CA ASP A 28 -14.83 3.04 4.76
C ASP A 28 -14.56 4.55 4.71
N ALA A 29 -13.28 4.89 4.86
CA ALA A 29 -12.65 5.89 3.99
C ALA A 29 -11.31 5.40 3.38
N PRO A 30 -11.28 4.31 2.60
CA PRO A 30 -10.10 3.94 1.81
C PRO A 30 -9.91 4.85 0.58
N SER A 31 -10.87 5.74 0.25
CA SER A 31 -10.87 6.53 -0.98
C SER A 31 -9.91 7.73 -0.94
N ALA A 32 -9.88 8.49 0.16
CA ALA A 32 -8.99 9.65 0.28
C ALA A 32 -7.50 9.23 0.35
N GLN A 33 -7.20 8.17 1.11
CA GLN A 33 -5.83 7.69 1.28
C GLN A 33 -5.30 7.00 0.01
N LYS A 34 -6.15 6.27 -0.72
CA LYS A 34 -5.78 5.73 -2.04
C LYS A 34 -5.58 6.83 -3.08
N ALA A 35 -6.45 7.85 -3.12
CA ALA A 35 -6.28 8.97 -4.05
C ALA A 35 -4.94 9.71 -3.81
N GLY A 36 -4.58 9.97 -2.55
CA GLY A 36 -3.26 10.50 -2.20
C GLY A 36 -2.11 9.60 -2.66
N ALA A 37 -2.17 8.31 -2.35
CA ALA A 37 -1.16 7.33 -2.76
C ALA A 37 -1.00 7.24 -4.30
N TYR A 38 -2.08 7.33 -5.09
CA TYR A 38 -1.98 7.33 -6.55
C TYR A 38 -1.32 8.60 -7.11
N ILE A 39 -1.57 9.76 -6.49
CA ILE A 39 -0.90 11.01 -6.88
C ILE A 39 0.59 10.91 -6.55
N ASP A 40 0.93 10.44 -5.35
CA ASP A 40 2.32 10.23 -4.93
C ASP A 40 3.05 9.24 -5.85
N ASP A 41 2.44 8.10 -6.16
CA ASP A 41 3.00 7.08 -7.04
C ASP A 41 3.24 7.61 -8.47
N SER A 42 2.36 8.47 -8.97
CA SER A 42 2.51 9.07 -10.30
C SER A 42 3.71 10.03 -10.34
N VAL A 43 3.89 10.81 -9.27
CA VAL A 43 5.06 11.70 -9.12
C VAL A 43 6.34 10.89 -8.97
N ILE A 44 6.34 9.84 -8.14
CA ILE A 44 7.47 8.91 -8.00
C ILE A 44 7.80 8.29 -9.35
N THR A 45 6.81 7.80 -10.10
CA THR A 45 7.01 7.22 -11.42
C THR A 45 7.64 8.22 -12.39
N ALA A 46 7.20 9.48 -12.37
CA ALA A 46 7.78 10.53 -13.19
C ALA A 46 9.25 10.81 -12.82
N LYS A 47 9.55 10.94 -11.53
CA LYS A 47 10.93 11.12 -11.02
C LYS A 47 11.83 9.94 -11.41
N VAL A 48 11.36 8.71 -11.23
CA VAL A 48 12.08 7.48 -11.61
C VAL A 48 12.36 7.46 -13.11
N LYS A 49 11.35 7.76 -13.94
CA LYS A 49 11.56 7.83 -15.40
C LYS A 49 12.55 8.92 -15.78
N ALA A 50 12.50 10.09 -15.15
CA ALA A 50 13.48 11.15 -15.39
C ALA A 50 14.91 10.67 -15.06
N ALA A 51 15.12 10.10 -13.88
CA ALA A 51 16.43 9.58 -13.47
C ALA A 51 16.96 8.48 -14.42
N LEU A 52 16.09 7.59 -14.90
CA LEU A 52 16.47 6.58 -15.89
C LEU A 52 16.75 7.17 -17.28
N LEU A 53 16.10 8.28 -17.65
CA LEU A 53 16.34 8.98 -18.91
C LEU A 53 17.65 9.78 -18.89
N GLU A 54 18.02 10.33 -17.73
CA GLU A 54 19.28 11.06 -17.54
C GLU A 54 20.50 10.14 -17.67
N ASP A 55 20.35 8.86 -17.31
CA ASP A 55 21.41 7.87 -17.45
C ASP A 55 21.48 7.29 -18.88
N LYS A 56 22.60 7.53 -19.56
CA LYS A 56 22.82 7.09 -20.96
C LYS A 56 22.85 5.58 -21.13
N GLN A 57 23.17 4.82 -20.09
CA GLN A 57 23.31 3.37 -20.16
C GLN A 57 21.94 2.68 -20.10
N VAL A 58 21.01 3.21 -19.28
CA VAL A 58 19.67 2.62 -19.10
C VAL A 58 18.56 3.29 -19.90
N SER A 59 18.75 4.54 -20.36
CA SER A 59 17.77 5.28 -21.18
C SER A 59 17.49 4.63 -22.54
N ALA A 60 18.47 3.95 -23.13
CA ALA A 60 18.30 3.22 -24.40
C ALA A 60 17.51 1.90 -24.23
N MET A 61 17.28 1.47 -22.99
CA MET A 61 16.69 0.17 -22.68
C MET A 61 15.17 0.29 -22.56
N LYS A 62 14.44 -0.70 -23.10
CA LYS A 62 12.98 -0.77 -22.97
C LYS A 62 12.60 -1.30 -21.58
N ILE A 63 12.71 -0.43 -20.57
CA ILE A 63 12.29 -0.71 -19.19
C ILE A 63 10.94 -0.05 -18.92
N LYS A 64 9.96 -0.86 -18.52
CA LYS A 64 8.67 -0.43 -18.00
C LYS A 64 8.79 -0.23 -16.49
N VAL A 65 8.44 0.96 -16.03
CA VAL A 65 8.36 1.30 -14.61
C VAL A 65 6.90 1.23 -14.17
N ILE A 66 6.62 0.49 -13.10
CA ILE A 66 5.30 0.41 -12.46
C ILE A 66 5.50 0.77 -10.99
N THR A 67 4.79 1.78 -10.49
CA THR A 67 4.84 2.16 -9.08
C THR A 67 3.48 1.89 -8.47
N LYS A 68 3.47 1.31 -7.26
CA LYS A 68 2.26 1.08 -6.49
C LYS A 68 2.56 1.17 -5.00
N ASP A 69 1.87 2.07 -4.31
CA ASP A 69 2.01 2.34 -2.89
C ASP A 69 3.49 2.59 -2.50
N GLY A 70 4.25 3.31 -3.34
CA GLY A 70 5.69 3.58 -3.18
C GLY A 70 6.62 2.40 -3.48
N VAL A 71 6.10 1.25 -3.92
CA VAL A 71 6.91 0.12 -4.39
C VAL A 71 7.08 0.23 -5.90
N VAL A 72 8.32 0.35 -6.36
CA VAL A 72 8.65 0.45 -7.79
C VAL A 72 9.03 -0.91 -8.34
N THR A 73 8.44 -1.31 -9.45
CA THR A 73 8.75 -2.56 -10.15
C THR A 73 9.29 -2.24 -11.54
N LEU A 74 10.50 -2.73 -11.81
CA LEU A 74 11.18 -2.58 -13.10
C LEU A 74 10.97 -3.85 -13.94
N LYS A 75 10.38 -3.69 -15.12
CA LYS A 75 10.05 -4.77 -16.06
C LYS A 75 10.70 -4.53 -17.41
N GLY A 76 11.26 -5.57 -18.01
CA GLY A 76 11.80 -5.44 -19.37
C GLY A 76 12.96 -6.38 -19.63
N SER A 77 13.69 -6.10 -20.70
CA SER A 77 14.91 -6.83 -21.04
C SER A 77 16.12 -5.92 -20.92
N VAL A 78 17.19 -6.45 -20.35
CA VAL A 78 18.47 -5.76 -20.17
C VAL A 78 19.60 -6.52 -20.84
N PRO A 79 20.63 -5.86 -21.40
CA PRO A 79 21.72 -6.56 -22.08
C PRO A 79 22.73 -7.18 -21.11
N SER A 80 22.83 -6.69 -19.88
CA SER A 80 23.69 -7.26 -18.84
C SER A 80 23.06 -7.15 -17.45
N THR A 81 23.49 -8.03 -16.54
CA THR A 81 23.09 -7.98 -15.13
C THR A 81 23.57 -6.68 -14.47
N GLU A 82 24.74 -6.18 -14.83
CA GLU A 82 25.32 -4.94 -14.30
C GLU A 82 24.42 -3.73 -14.58
N LEU A 83 23.88 -3.64 -15.81
CA LEU A 83 22.93 -2.57 -16.16
C LEU A 83 21.61 -2.70 -15.41
N GLY A 84 21.15 -3.92 -15.16
CA GLY A 84 19.98 -4.17 -14.31
C GLY A 84 20.20 -3.70 -12.87
N GLN A 85 21.37 -4.01 -12.29
CA GLN A 85 21.77 -3.57 -10.95
C GLN A 85 21.88 -2.03 -10.88
N HIS A 86 22.49 -1.42 -11.90
CA HIS A 86 22.61 0.03 -11.99
C HIS A 86 21.24 0.72 -12.04
N ALA A 87 20.31 0.20 -12.85
CA ALA A 87 18.94 0.71 -12.90
C ALA A 87 18.25 0.62 -11.52
N LEU A 88 18.40 -0.51 -10.81
CA LEU A 88 17.85 -0.68 -9.47
C LEU A 88 18.41 0.35 -8.49
N GLN A 89 19.71 0.61 -8.55
CA GLN A 89 20.37 1.56 -7.65
C GLN A 89 19.95 3.01 -7.93
N LEU A 90 19.81 3.40 -9.20
CA LEU A 90 19.25 4.70 -9.58
C LEU A 90 17.83 4.88 -9.04
N VAL A 91 16.98 3.87 -9.20
CA VAL A 91 15.58 3.93 -8.73
C VAL A 91 15.50 3.95 -7.21
N ALA A 92 16.34 3.20 -6.51
CA ALA A 92 16.38 3.20 -5.05
C ALA A 92 16.81 4.55 -4.46
N GLY A 93 17.55 5.37 -5.22
CA GLY A 93 17.93 6.73 -4.83
C GLY A 93 16.83 7.77 -5.00
N VAL A 94 15.69 7.42 -5.62
CA VAL A 94 14.60 8.37 -5.84
C VAL A 94 13.78 8.56 -4.56
N GLU A 95 13.60 9.82 -4.18
CA GLU A 95 12.79 10.20 -3.04
C GLU A 95 11.35 9.68 -3.15
N GLY A 96 10.87 9.04 -2.07
CA GLY A 96 9.54 8.45 -1.98
C GLY A 96 9.48 6.97 -2.38
N VAL A 97 10.55 6.42 -2.95
CA VAL A 97 10.66 4.98 -3.19
C VAL A 97 10.85 4.25 -1.87
N ARG A 98 9.94 3.32 -1.57
CA ARG A 98 9.96 2.49 -0.36
C ARG A 98 10.65 1.16 -0.59
N ASP A 99 10.43 0.57 -1.76
CA ASP A 99 10.99 -0.72 -2.14
C ASP A 99 11.13 -0.80 -3.68
N VAL A 100 12.08 -1.59 -4.14
CA VAL A 100 12.36 -1.77 -5.57
C VAL A 100 12.38 -3.26 -5.92
N LYS A 101 11.49 -3.65 -6.83
CA LYS A 101 11.39 -5.00 -7.36
C LYS A 101 11.96 -5.07 -8.76
N SER A 102 12.83 -6.06 -8.97
CA SER A 102 13.40 -6.38 -10.28
C SER A 102 12.63 -7.54 -10.91
N GLU A 103 11.98 -7.27 -12.03
CA GLU A 103 11.45 -8.27 -12.96
C GLU A 103 12.13 -8.11 -14.34
N LEU A 104 13.43 -7.78 -14.31
CA LEU A 104 14.26 -7.60 -15.49
C LEU A 104 14.80 -8.94 -15.97
N THR A 105 14.65 -9.23 -17.26
CA THR A 105 15.26 -10.40 -17.90
C THR A 105 16.55 -10.00 -18.60
N VAL A 106 17.67 -10.63 -18.25
CA VAL A 106 18.93 -10.43 -18.97
C VAL A 106 18.86 -11.18 -20.29
N LYS A 107 18.85 -10.45 -21.41
CA LYS A 107 19.09 -11.03 -22.72
C LYS A 107 20.58 -10.93 -22.98
N ALA A 108 21.30 -12.03 -22.72
CA ALA A 108 22.66 -12.16 -23.22
C ALA A 108 22.61 -12.06 -24.75
N GLY A 109 23.29 -11.03 -25.28
CA GLY A 109 23.52 -10.86 -26.72
C GLY A 109 24.69 -11.71 -27.19
#